data_AF-A0A445BA14-F1
#
_entry.id   AF-A0A445BA14-F1
#
_cell.length_a   1.000
_cell.length_b   1.000
_cell.length_c   1.000
_cell.angle_alpha   90.00
_cell.angle_beta   90.00
_cell.angle_gamma   90.00
#
_symmetry.space_group_name_H-M   'P 1'
#
loop_
_entity.id
_entity.type
_entity.pdbx_description
1 polymer ?
#
loop_
_entity_poly.entity_id
_entity_poly.type
_entity_poly.pdbx_seq_one_letter_code
_entity_poly.pdbx_strand_id
1 'polypeptide(L)'
;MYGSESNREDSERTAFRRAEKNYKLYYDTNASKNKKKKKPKPVDLTEVLDFRSILECHDRNGELPPFVNVIHDKFSSPVFSLQNRPGFYFIPGALSIEKQCSLIRESLIDFPQPPNRTNHNAIYGPIHNLFDEAKEGKVLVEEYSPVGSPELGPDCGFQDGKRWKFVTEKEELIRKGKSVSASALLRKLRWSTLGLQFNWSRRNYDVSLPHNKIPEALCDLAKELAKPAMPAGVEFQPEGAIVNYFGLGDTLGGHLDDMEADWSKPIVSLSLGCKAIFLLGGKTREDPPLAMFLRSGDVVLMAGEARECFHGVPRIFTDEKNAEIDHLQAQLSHEDDLCFLKYIQTSRININIRQVF
;
A
#
# COMPACT_ATOMS: atom_id res chain seq x y z
N MET A 1 21.63 -30.92 37.14
CA MET A 1 20.38 -30.14 36.98
C MET A 1 20.74 -28.90 36.20
N TYR A 2 20.60 -28.96 34.87
CA TYR A 2 21.02 -27.91 33.96
C TYR A 2 19.91 -26.88 33.80
N GLY A 3 20.26 -25.61 34.01
CA GLY A 3 19.41 -24.47 33.72
C GLY A 3 19.15 -24.35 32.22
N SER A 4 17.91 -24.07 31.87
CA SER A 4 17.47 -23.76 30.52
C SER A 4 16.48 -22.59 30.54
N GLU A 5 16.91 -21.45 31.09
CA GLU A 5 16.15 -20.19 31.03
C GLU A 5 16.72 -19.17 30.03
N SER A 6 17.68 -19.53 29.16
CA SER A 6 18.35 -18.53 28.30
C SER A 6 17.99 -18.57 26.80
N ASN A 7 16.97 -19.31 26.34
CA ASN A 7 16.76 -19.53 24.89
C ASN A 7 15.47 -18.94 24.27
N ARG A 8 14.71 -18.09 24.98
CA ARG A 8 13.53 -17.40 24.39
C ARG A 8 13.71 -15.90 24.19
N GLU A 9 14.52 -15.22 25.02
CA GLU A 9 14.72 -13.77 24.92
C GLU A 9 15.68 -13.34 23.79
N ASP A 10 16.67 -14.17 23.42
CA ASP A 10 17.65 -13.85 22.36
C ASP A 10 17.08 -13.83 20.93
N SER A 11 15.85 -14.31 20.75
CA SER A 11 15.16 -14.30 19.45
C SER A 11 14.32 -13.03 19.21
N GLU A 12 14.53 -11.97 20.00
CA GLU A 12 13.90 -10.67 19.82
C GLU A 12 14.86 -9.62 19.20
N ARG A 13 14.73 -9.30 17.92
CA ARG A 13 15.34 -9.95 16.75
C ARG A 13 15.57 -8.78 15.78
N THR A 14 16.78 -8.25 15.67
CA THR A 14 17.15 -7.10 14.83
C THR A 14 16.63 -5.70 15.22
N ALA A 15 17.38 -4.64 14.89
CA ALA A 15 16.99 -3.25 15.13
C ALA A 15 15.68 -2.85 14.42
N PHE A 16 15.50 -3.32 13.18
CA PHE A 16 14.28 -3.07 12.42
C PHE A 16 13.03 -3.58 13.14
N ARG A 17 13.05 -4.82 13.67
CA ARG A 17 11.90 -5.39 14.37
C ARG A 17 11.58 -4.65 15.67
N ARG A 18 12.59 -4.14 16.36
CA ARG A 18 12.39 -3.31 17.56
C ARG A 18 11.62 -2.04 17.20
N ALA A 19 12.00 -1.37 16.12
CA ALA A 19 11.27 -0.19 15.63
C ALA A 19 9.84 -0.52 15.20
N GLU A 20 9.63 -1.63 14.47
CA GLU A 20 8.28 -2.08 14.12
C GLU A 20 7.40 -2.29 15.34
N LYS A 21 7.91 -3.00 16.36
CA LYS A 21 7.21 -3.20 17.62
C LYS A 21 6.98 -1.88 18.34
N ASN A 22 7.91 -0.93 18.31
CA ASN A 22 7.74 0.36 18.97
C ASN A 22 6.55 1.15 18.39
N TYR A 23 6.45 1.19 17.07
CA TYR A 23 5.45 2.01 16.38
C TYR A 23 4.12 1.32 16.13
N LYS A 24 4.05 -0.01 16.24
CA LYS A 24 2.80 -0.76 16.02
C LYS A 24 1.70 -0.35 17.00
N LEU A 25 0.47 -0.33 16.50
CA LEU A 25 -0.72 -0.09 17.33
C LEU A 25 -0.98 -1.29 18.26
N TYR A 26 -0.88 -1.06 19.57
CA TYR A 26 -1.32 -1.98 20.61
C TYR A 26 -2.44 -1.37 21.45
N TYR A 27 -3.24 -2.22 22.07
CA TYR A 27 -4.29 -1.83 23.01
C TYR A 27 -3.91 -2.25 24.43
N ASP A 28 -4.27 -1.44 25.41
CA ASP A 28 -4.02 -1.77 26.82
C ASP A 28 -4.83 -3.02 27.24
N THR A 29 -4.12 -4.07 27.64
CA THR A 29 -4.69 -5.36 28.06
C THR A 29 -5.22 -5.31 29.50
N ASN A 30 -4.77 -4.37 30.33
CA ASN A 30 -5.16 -4.26 31.74
C ASN A 30 -6.56 -3.65 31.93
N ALA A 31 -7.16 -3.09 30.88
CA ALA A 31 -8.53 -2.55 30.90
C ALA A 31 -9.63 -3.62 30.89
N SER A 32 -9.29 -4.92 30.78
CA SER A 32 -10.20 -6.04 30.49
C SER A 32 -11.18 -6.44 31.61
N LYS A 33 -11.22 -5.77 32.78
CA LYS A 33 -12.17 -6.13 33.85
C LYS A 33 -13.52 -5.42 33.77
N ASN A 34 -13.67 -4.38 32.93
CA ASN A 34 -14.95 -3.71 32.71
C ASN A 34 -15.15 -3.45 31.21
N LYS A 35 -16.38 -3.56 30.71
CA LYS A 35 -16.80 -3.39 29.29
C LYS A 35 -16.56 -1.98 28.69
N LYS A 36 -15.51 -1.25 29.09
CA LYS A 36 -15.10 0.02 28.47
C LYS A 36 -14.22 -0.26 27.25
N LYS A 37 -14.42 0.50 26.16
CA LYS A 37 -13.63 0.41 24.91
C LYS A 37 -12.13 0.43 25.23
N LYS A 38 -11.38 -0.58 24.77
CA LYS A 38 -9.93 -0.68 24.97
C LYS A 38 -9.26 0.55 24.39
N LYS A 39 -8.45 1.25 25.20
CA LYS A 39 -7.69 2.42 24.74
C LYS A 39 -6.41 1.98 24.03
N PRO A 40 -6.01 2.64 22.93
CA PRO A 40 -4.69 2.47 22.35
C PRO A 40 -3.60 2.76 23.38
N LYS A 41 -2.54 1.95 23.39
CA LYS A 41 -1.33 2.25 24.16
C LYS A 41 -0.67 3.49 23.56
N PRO A 42 -0.30 4.51 24.37
CA PRO A 42 0.48 5.65 23.89
C PRO A 42 1.80 5.19 23.26
N VAL A 43 2.16 5.82 22.16
CA VAL A 43 3.43 5.61 21.46
C VAL A 43 4.09 6.98 21.35
N ASP A 44 5.37 7.06 21.69
CA ASP A 44 6.16 8.27 21.49
C ASP A 44 6.47 8.45 20.00
N LEU A 45 6.11 9.62 19.47
CA LEU A 45 6.26 9.97 18.06
C LEU A 45 7.21 11.16 17.86
N THR A 46 7.89 11.62 18.93
CA THR A 46 8.78 12.79 18.89
C THR A 46 9.94 12.62 17.91
N GLU A 47 10.48 11.41 17.79
CA GLU A 47 11.59 11.07 16.88
C GLU A 47 11.12 10.72 15.45
N VAL A 48 9.81 10.77 15.16
CA VAL A 48 9.30 10.49 13.81
C VAL A 48 9.48 11.72 12.93
N LEU A 49 10.23 11.57 11.84
CA LEU A 49 10.48 12.65 10.90
C LEU A 49 9.17 13.11 10.25
N ASP A 50 8.95 14.42 10.28
CA ASP A 50 7.79 15.06 9.68
C ASP A 50 8.22 15.99 8.54
N PHE A 51 8.20 15.46 7.31
CA PHE A 51 8.56 16.23 6.12
C PHE A 51 7.61 17.40 5.82
N ARG A 52 6.38 17.39 6.35
CA ARG A 52 5.50 18.56 6.28
C ARG A 52 6.05 19.70 7.14
N SER A 53 6.42 19.40 8.38
CA SER A 53 7.03 20.42 9.27
C SER A 53 8.40 20.87 8.77
N ILE A 54 9.19 19.97 8.17
CA ILE A 54 10.47 20.32 7.53
C ILE A 54 10.23 21.28 6.36
N LEU A 55 9.23 21.02 5.50
CA LEU A 55 8.85 21.91 4.41
C LEU A 55 8.41 23.29 4.95
N GLU A 56 7.52 23.34 5.94
CA GLU A 56 7.04 24.58 6.55
C GLU A 56 8.16 25.40 7.25
N CYS A 57 9.25 24.75 7.65
CA CYS A 57 10.45 25.40 8.18
C CYS A 57 11.31 25.94 7.04
N HIS A 58 11.61 25.09 6.05
CA HIS A 58 12.38 25.45 4.86
C HIS A 58 11.78 26.65 4.12
N ASP A 59 10.47 26.67 3.90
CA ASP A 59 9.76 27.78 3.24
C ASP A 59 9.84 29.10 4.02
N ARG A 60 9.99 29.02 5.34
CA ARG A 60 9.94 30.19 6.23
C ARG A 60 11.31 30.85 6.42
N ASN A 61 12.35 30.05 6.61
CA ASN A 61 13.69 30.54 6.96
C ASN A 61 14.84 29.75 6.31
N GLY A 62 14.53 28.78 5.44
CA GLY A 62 15.52 27.94 4.77
C GLY A 62 16.18 26.89 5.65
N GLU A 63 15.76 26.74 6.91
CA GLU A 63 16.37 25.79 7.85
C GLU A 63 15.95 24.34 7.54
N LEU A 64 16.88 23.40 7.75
CA LEU A 64 16.69 21.97 7.57
C LEU A 64 17.34 21.22 8.74
N PRO A 65 16.81 20.04 9.12
CA PRO A 65 17.53 19.15 10.03
C PRO A 65 18.91 18.76 9.47
N PRO A 66 19.94 18.55 10.30
CA PRO A 66 21.32 18.37 9.84
C PRO A 66 21.56 17.24 8.83
N PHE A 67 20.73 16.19 8.83
CA PHE A 67 20.85 15.03 7.95
C PHE A 67 19.87 15.05 6.75
N VAL A 68 19.13 16.14 6.58
CA VAL A 68 18.15 16.32 5.50
C VAL A 68 18.69 17.36 4.51
N ASN A 69 18.69 17.04 3.22
CA ASN A 69 19.08 17.97 2.16
C ASN A 69 17.94 18.18 1.17
N VAL A 70 17.81 19.38 0.62
CA VAL A 70 16.93 19.65 -0.54
C VAL A 70 17.75 19.48 -1.81
N ILE A 71 17.31 18.60 -2.71
CA ILE A 71 18.00 18.31 -3.98
C ILE A 71 17.38 19.08 -5.14
N HIS A 72 16.06 19.30 -5.09
CA HIS A 72 15.34 20.10 -6.08
C HIS A 72 14.31 20.99 -5.40
N ASP A 73 14.39 22.29 -5.66
CA ASP A 73 13.52 23.29 -5.05
C ASP A 73 12.39 23.75 -5.99
N LYS A 74 12.47 23.39 -7.28
CA LYS A 74 11.52 23.82 -8.33
C LYS A 74 10.71 22.69 -8.95
N PHE A 75 10.54 21.60 -8.22
CA PHE A 75 9.68 20.49 -8.63
C PHE A 75 8.22 20.79 -8.24
N SER A 76 7.30 19.81 -8.29
CA SER A 76 5.91 20.03 -7.81
C SER A 76 5.86 20.40 -6.31
N SER A 77 6.87 19.98 -5.56
CA SER A 77 7.17 20.31 -4.16
C SER A 77 8.66 20.06 -3.92
N PRO A 78 9.33 20.71 -2.95
CA PRO A 78 10.73 20.46 -2.65
C PRO A 78 11.05 18.96 -2.45
N VAL A 79 12.11 18.50 -3.09
CA VAL A 79 12.56 17.10 -3.02
C VAL A 79 13.63 16.99 -1.96
N PHE A 80 13.29 16.32 -0.85
CA PHE A 80 14.20 16.09 0.26
C PHE A 80 14.92 14.75 0.11
N SER A 81 16.15 14.69 0.59
CA SER A 81 16.97 13.47 0.69
C SER A 81 17.55 13.34 2.08
N LEU A 82 18.01 12.14 2.41
CA LEU A 82 18.63 11.82 3.70
C LEU A 82 20.11 11.50 3.52
N GLN A 83 20.98 12.25 4.18
CA GLN A 83 22.44 12.10 4.04
C GLN A 83 22.93 10.68 4.38
N ASN A 84 22.30 10.04 5.37
CA ASN A 84 22.63 8.68 5.82
C ASN A 84 21.89 7.57 5.05
N ARG A 85 21.07 7.93 4.05
CA ARG A 85 20.34 7.02 3.16
C ARG A 85 20.42 7.54 1.72
N PRO A 86 21.60 7.47 1.07
CA PRO A 86 21.77 7.91 -0.31
C PRO A 86 20.77 7.25 -1.26
N GLY A 87 20.22 8.03 -2.19
CA GLY A 87 19.22 7.56 -3.16
C GLY A 87 17.79 7.43 -2.60
N PHE A 88 17.56 7.77 -1.33
CA PHE A 88 16.20 7.97 -0.80
C PHE A 88 15.76 9.42 -1.02
N TYR A 89 14.57 9.60 -1.57
CA TYR A 89 13.95 10.91 -1.74
C TYR A 89 12.52 10.93 -1.22
N PHE A 90 12.13 12.07 -0.66
CA PHE A 90 10.79 12.33 -0.14
C PHE A 90 10.26 13.64 -0.73
N ILE A 91 9.03 13.59 -1.26
CA ILE A 91 8.35 14.75 -1.85
C ILE A 91 7.02 14.95 -1.12
N PRO A 92 6.95 15.85 -0.12
CA PRO A 92 5.75 16.07 0.67
C PRO A 92 4.67 16.74 -0.18
N GLY A 93 3.44 16.24 -0.13
CA GLY A 93 2.31 16.82 -0.87
C GLY A 93 2.51 16.90 -2.39
N ALA A 94 3.29 15.99 -2.98
CA ALA A 94 3.62 15.98 -4.41
C ALA A 94 2.39 15.88 -5.33
N LEU A 95 1.29 15.32 -4.84
CA LEU A 95 0.05 15.13 -5.60
C LEU A 95 -1.00 16.18 -5.22
N SER A 96 -1.59 16.83 -6.23
CA SER A 96 -2.75 17.71 -6.02
C SER A 96 -3.94 16.93 -5.43
N ILE A 97 -4.86 17.64 -4.76
CA ILE A 97 -6.03 17.01 -4.13
C ILE A 97 -6.91 16.30 -5.18
N GLU A 98 -7.06 16.88 -6.36
CA GLU A 98 -7.81 16.30 -7.48
C GLU A 98 -7.16 15.01 -7.94
N LYS A 99 -5.81 15.00 -8.06
CA LYS A 99 -5.06 13.80 -8.45
C LYS A 99 -5.16 12.72 -7.39
N GLN A 100 -5.09 13.08 -6.11
CA GLN A 100 -5.31 12.13 -5.01
C GLN A 100 -6.69 11.47 -5.10
N CYS A 101 -7.74 12.27 -5.32
CA CYS A 101 -9.11 11.76 -5.44
C CYS A 101 -9.29 10.88 -6.69
N SER A 102 -8.72 11.25 -7.84
CA SER A 102 -8.72 10.43 -9.06
C SER A 102 -8.10 9.05 -8.80
N LEU A 103 -6.89 9.03 -8.24
CA LEU A 103 -6.17 7.78 -7.97
C LEU A 103 -6.87 6.92 -6.93
N ILE A 104 -7.56 7.51 -5.94
CA ILE A 104 -8.37 6.75 -4.98
C ILE A 104 -9.51 6.02 -5.71
N ARG A 105 -10.22 6.71 -6.63
CA ARG A 105 -11.32 6.11 -7.40
C ARG A 105 -10.79 4.99 -8.30
N GLU A 106 -9.76 5.27 -9.09
CA GLU A 106 -9.13 4.30 -10.00
C GLU A 106 -8.60 3.09 -9.23
N SER A 107 -8.01 3.31 -8.04
CA SER A 107 -7.51 2.22 -7.18
C SER A 107 -8.60 1.29 -6.67
N LEU A 108 -9.84 1.75 -6.54
CA LEU A 108 -10.94 0.92 -6.04
C LEU A 108 -11.80 0.35 -7.15
N ILE A 109 -11.93 1.04 -8.29
CA ILE A 109 -12.81 0.66 -9.39
C ILE A 109 -12.06 -0.06 -10.50
N ASP A 110 -10.93 0.48 -10.96
CA ASP A 110 -10.29 0.06 -12.21
C ASP A 110 -9.10 -0.87 -11.97
N PHE A 111 -8.21 -0.50 -11.04
CA PHE A 111 -6.97 -1.24 -10.78
C PHE A 111 -7.17 -2.71 -10.35
N PRO A 112 -8.20 -3.07 -9.56
CA PRO A 112 -8.44 -4.47 -9.21
C PRO A 112 -9.21 -5.26 -10.29
N GLN A 113 -9.59 -4.65 -11.42
CA GLN A 113 -10.36 -5.34 -12.47
C GLN A 113 -9.50 -6.34 -13.24
N PRO A 114 -10.01 -7.54 -13.52
CA PRO A 114 -9.34 -8.48 -14.42
C PRO A 114 -9.01 -7.83 -15.78
N PRO A 115 -7.87 -8.16 -16.41
CA PRO A 115 -6.95 -9.24 -16.08
C PRO A 115 -5.98 -8.94 -14.94
N ASN A 116 -6.01 -7.74 -14.35
CA ASN A 116 -5.20 -7.45 -13.16
C ASN A 116 -5.54 -8.43 -12.04
N ARG A 117 -4.53 -8.80 -11.27
CA ARG A 117 -4.68 -9.78 -10.19
C ARG A 117 -4.78 -9.07 -8.87
N THR A 118 -5.46 -9.72 -7.94
CA THR A 118 -5.64 -9.32 -6.55
C THR A 118 -5.36 -10.50 -5.63
N ASN A 119 -5.28 -10.25 -4.33
CA ASN A 119 -5.17 -11.31 -3.33
C ASN A 119 -6.37 -12.29 -3.31
N HIS A 120 -7.51 -11.91 -3.89
CA HIS A 120 -8.71 -12.74 -3.94
C HIS A 120 -8.65 -13.81 -5.02
N ASN A 121 -7.84 -13.61 -6.07
CA ASN A 121 -7.77 -14.52 -7.22
C ASN A 121 -7.41 -15.96 -6.83
N ALA A 122 -6.60 -16.16 -5.78
CA ALA A 122 -6.20 -17.50 -5.34
C ALA A 122 -7.37 -18.37 -4.86
N ILE A 123 -8.47 -17.76 -4.40
CA ILE A 123 -9.63 -18.47 -3.83
C ILE A 123 -10.84 -18.37 -4.76
N TYR A 124 -11.10 -17.16 -5.27
CA TYR A 124 -12.35 -16.83 -5.97
C TYR A 124 -12.17 -16.64 -7.48
N GLY A 125 -10.92 -16.57 -7.94
CA GLY A 125 -10.61 -16.24 -9.33
C GLY A 125 -10.81 -14.75 -9.62
N PRO A 126 -10.88 -14.38 -10.91
CA PRO A 126 -11.14 -13.00 -11.32
C PRO A 126 -12.47 -12.50 -10.73
N ILE A 127 -12.44 -11.36 -10.04
CA ILE A 127 -13.64 -10.70 -9.50
C ILE A 127 -13.81 -9.37 -10.22
N HIS A 128 -14.96 -9.21 -10.88
CA HIS A 128 -15.31 -7.97 -11.56
C HIS A 128 -16.12 -7.04 -10.64
N ASN A 129 -15.90 -5.73 -10.78
CA ASN A 129 -16.72 -4.67 -10.16
C ASN A 129 -16.87 -4.77 -8.64
N LEU A 130 -15.87 -5.32 -7.93
CA LEU A 130 -15.94 -5.58 -6.49
C LEU A 130 -16.42 -4.38 -5.67
N PHE A 131 -15.99 -3.17 -6.03
CA PHE A 131 -16.38 -1.95 -5.34
C PHE A 131 -17.87 -1.61 -5.53
N ASP A 132 -18.37 -1.64 -6.76
CA ASP A 132 -19.78 -1.37 -7.07
C ASP A 132 -20.69 -2.44 -6.47
N GLU A 133 -20.29 -3.70 -6.54
CA GLU A 133 -21.03 -4.82 -5.97
C GLU A 133 -21.09 -4.72 -4.43
N ALA A 134 -20.05 -4.16 -3.79
CA ALA A 134 -20.05 -3.83 -2.36
C ALA A 134 -20.97 -2.64 -2.04
N LYS A 135 -20.99 -1.61 -2.89
CA LYS A 135 -21.91 -0.47 -2.78
C LYS A 135 -23.36 -0.90 -2.87
N GLU A 136 -23.67 -1.86 -3.73
CA GLU A 136 -25.02 -2.44 -3.91
C GLU A 136 -25.40 -3.49 -2.86
N GLY A 137 -24.49 -3.85 -1.95
CA GLY A 137 -24.76 -4.83 -0.89
C GLY A 137 -24.90 -6.27 -1.39
N LYS A 138 -24.27 -6.60 -2.52
CA LYS A 138 -24.35 -7.94 -3.10
C LYS A 138 -23.41 -8.94 -2.42
N VAL A 139 -23.66 -10.22 -2.71
CA VAL A 139 -22.96 -11.35 -2.13
C VAL A 139 -22.39 -12.24 -3.22
N LEU A 140 -21.11 -12.60 -3.11
CA LEU A 140 -20.44 -13.53 -4.02
C LEU A 140 -20.79 -14.95 -3.57
N VAL A 141 -21.40 -15.73 -4.46
CA VAL A 141 -21.84 -17.12 -4.18
C VAL A 141 -21.13 -18.12 -5.10
N GLU A 142 -20.82 -19.28 -4.54
CA GLU A 142 -20.28 -20.43 -5.28
C GLU A 142 -21.39 -21.02 -6.17
N GLU A 143 -21.16 -21.09 -7.48
CA GLU A 143 -22.06 -21.76 -8.41
C GLU A 143 -21.68 -23.25 -8.52
N TYR A 144 -22.63 -24.12 -8.20
CA TYR A 144 -22.54 -25.53 -8.58
C TYR A 144 -22.90 -25.65 -10.05
N SER A 145 -21.93 -25.96 -10.90
CA SER A 145 -22.21 -26.44 -12.26
C SER A 145 -22.59 -27.92 -12.20
N PRO A 146 -23.85 -28.30 -12.50
CA PRO A 146 -24.18 -29.70 -12.69
C PRO A 146 -23.71 -30.08 -14.10
N VAL A 147 -22.63 -30.86 -14.17
CA VAL A 147 -22.14 -31.58 -15.36
C VAL A 147 -21.39 -30.73 -16.40
N GLY A 148 -20.24 -31.27 -16.84
CA GLY A 148 -19.29 -30.65 -17.74
C GLY A 148 -19.89 -30.18 -19.06
N SER A 149 -19.62 -28.91 -19.37
CA SER A 149 -19.74 -28.36 -20.71
C SER A 149 -18.30 -28.09 -21.21
N PRO A 150 -17.87 -28.66 -22.35
CA PRO A 150 -16.50 -28.55 -22.82
C PRO A 150 -16.35 -27.29 -23.67
N GLU A 151 -16.31 -26.14 -23.02
CA GLU A 151 -15.80 -24.93 -23.65
C GLU A 151 -14.98 -24.18 -22.62
N LEU A 152 -13.66 -24.34 -22.67
CA LEU A 152 -12.72 -23.30 -22.23
C LEU A 152 -11.33 -23.60 -22.79
N GLY A 153 -10.79 -22.59 -23.47
CA GLY A 153 -9.41 -22.58 -23.94
C GLY A 153 -8.41 -22.64 -22.77
N PRO A 154 -7.16 -23.01 -23.06
CA PRO A 154 -6.18 -23.33 -22.05
C PRO A 154 -5.44 -22.06 -21.63
N ASP A 155 -5.92 -21.30 -20.63
CA ASP A 155 -4.99 -20.51 -19.80
C ASP A 155 -5.66 -19.80 -18.61
N CYS A 156 -5.68 -20.49 -17.48
CA CYS A 156 -5.49 -19.90 -16.15
C CYS A 156 -5.40 -21.07 -15.17
N GLY A 157 -4.48 -21.02 -14.21
CA GLY A 157 -4.25 -22.09 -13.23
C GLY A 157 -5.39 -22.34 -12.23
N PHE A 158 -6.64 -22.18 -12.64
CA PHE A 158 -7.84 -22.57 -11.90
C PHE A 158 -8.04 -24.08 -12.03
N GLN A 159 -7.48 -24.83 -11.08
CA GLN A 159 -7.58 -26.29 -11.01
C GLN A 159 -8.92 -26.81 -10.46
N ASP A 160 -9.87 -25.93 -10.14
CA ASP A 160 -11.16 -26.34 -9.59
C ASP A 160 -12.25 -25.58 -10.35
N GLY A 161 -13.14 -26.30 -11.05
CA GLY A 161 -14.21 -25.75 -11.91
C GLY A 161 -15.31 -24.99 -11.15
N LYS A 162 -14.95 -24.32 -10.04
CA LYS A 162 -15.80 -23.51 -9.19
C LYS A 162 -15.92 -22.11 -9.78
N ARG A 163 -17.12 -21.79 -10.24
CA ARG A 163 -17.47 -20.46 -10.70
C ARG A 163 -18.09 -19.66 -9.57
N TRP A 164 -17.75 -18.38 -9.48
CA TRP A 164 -18.30 -17.46 -8.49
C TRP A 164 -19.08 -16.36 -9.21
N LYS A 165 -20.20 -15.93 -8.63
CA LYS A 165 -21.01 -14.85 -9.17
C LYS A 165 -21.62 -14.00 -8.06
N PHE A 166 -21.71 -12.70 -8.28
CA PHE A 166 -22.47 -11.82 -7.39
C PHE A 166 -23.97 -11.98 -7.61
N VAL A 167 -24.70 -12.05 -6.50
CA VAL A 167 -26.16 -12.11 -6.45
C VAL A 167 -26.67 -11.19 -5.35
N THR A 168 -27.95 -10.85 -5.39
CA THR A 168 -28.61 -10.12 -4.31
C THR A 168 -28.74 -11.00 -3.06
N GLU A 169 -28.88 -10.40 -1.87
CA GLU A 169 -29.09 -11.14 -0.61
C GLU A 169 -30.33 -12.04 -0.66
N LYS A 170 -31.39 -11.64 -1.39
CA LYS A 170 -32.59 -12.47 -1.58
C LYS A 170 -32.31 -13.73 -2.38
N GLU A 171 -31.47 -13.64 -3.40
CA GLU A 171 -31.07 -14.78 -4.23
C GLU A 171 -30.10 -15.70 -3.50
N GLU A 172 -29.26 -15.16 -2.60
CA GLU A 172 -28.39 -15.94 -1.74
C GLU A 172 -29.18 -16.90 -0.84
N LEU A 173 -30.27 -16.44 -0.21
CA LEU A 173 -31.11 -17.25 0.70
C LEU A 173 -31.68 -18.52 0.02
N ILE A 174 -31.80 -18.49 -1.30
CA ILE A 174 -32.35 -19.59 -2.11
C ILE A 174 -31.25 -20.58 -2.50
N ARG A 175 -29.99 -20.14 -2.54
CA ARG A 175 -28.84 -20.96 -2.97
C ARG A 175 -28.22 -21.68 -1.79
N LYS A 176 -27.91 -22.97 -1.97
CA LYS A 176 -27.09 -23.75 -1.02
C LYS A 176 -25.64 -23.71 -1.49
N GLY A 177 -24.75 -23.04 -0.76
CA GLY A 177 -23.34 -22.95 -1.12
C GLY A 177 -22.54 -22.04 -0.20
N LYS A 178 -21.23 -21.94 -0.43
CA LYS A 178 -20.40 -20.94 0.25
C LYS A 178 -20.71 -19.56 -0.32
N SER A 179 -20.74 -18.57 0.55
CA SER A 179 -20.97 -17.18 0.19
C SER A 179 -20.04 -16.25 0.96
N VAL A 180 -19.79 -15.07 0.40
CA VAL A 180 -19.05 -13.98 1.05
C VAL A 180 -19.57 -12.65 0.55
N SER A 181 -19.87 -11.72 1.46
CA SER A 181 -20.37 -10.40 1.03
C SER A 181 -19.30 -9.60 0.29
N ALA A 182 -19.72 -8.83 -0.72
CA ALA A 182 -18.82 -7.98 -1.48
C ALA A 182 -18.09 -6.97 -0.57
N SER A 183 -18.78 -6.39 0.42
CA SER A 183 -18.18 -5.50 1.42
C SER A 183 -17.10 -6.19 2.28
N ALA A 184 -17.24 -7.49 2.56
CA ALA A 184 -16.20 -8.25 3.26
C ALA A 184 -14.99 -8.51 2.37
N LEU A 185 -15.21 -8.79 1.08
CA LEU A 185 -14.14 -8.93 0.09
C LEU A 185 -13.40 -7.61 -0.12
N LEU A 186 -14.11 -6.49 -0.30
CA LEU A 186 -13.51 -5.16 -0.44
C LEU A 186 -12.65 -4.80 0.77
N ARG A 187 -13.14 -5.02 1.99
CA ARG A 187 -12.37 -4.81 3.23
C ARG A 187 -11.15 -5.75 3.35
N LYS A 188 -11.19 -6.91 2.69
CA LYS A 188 -10.10 -7.89 2.65
C LYS A 188 -9.24 -7.76 1.39
N LEU A 189 -9.46 -6.76 0.54
CA LEU A 189 -8.54 -6.43 -0.53
C LEU A 189 -7.23 -5.96 0.11
N ARG A 190 -6.10 -6.50 -0.36
CA ARG A 190 -4.77 -6.25 0.21
C ARG A 190 -3.78 -5.81 -0.84
N TRP A 191 -3.88 -6.36 -2.05
CA TRP A 191 -3.10 -5.88 -3.17
C TRP A 191 -3.84 -6.07 -4.49
N SER A 192 -3.48 -5.24 -5.48
CA SER A 192 -3.73 -5.45 -6.90
C SER A 192 -2.46 -5.16 -7.71
N THR A 193 -2.32 -5.76 -8.89
CA THR A 193 -1.14 -5.64 -9.76
C THR A 193 -1.49 -5.04 -11.11
N LEU A 194 -0.74 -4.03 -11.56
CA LEU A 194 -0.88 -3.37 -12.86
C LEU A 194 0.35 -3.64 -13.72
N GLY A 195 0.17 -3.71 -15.05
CA GLY A 195 1.30 -4.01 -15.95
C GLY A 195 1.82 -5.43 -15.72
N LEU A 196 3.13 -5.60 -15.76
CA LEU A 196 3.78 -6.90 -15.52
C LEU A 196 3.36 -7.48 -14.16
N GLN A 197 2.94 -8.74 -14.18
CA GLN A 197 2.33 -9.38 -13.02
C GLN A 197 3.39 -9.99 -12.12
N PHE A 198 3.37 -9.59 -10.84
CA PHE A 198 4.22 -10.20 -9.83
C PHE A 198 3.63 -11.53 -9.32
N ASN A 199 4.42 -12.60 -9.36
CA ASN A 199 4.05 -13.91 -8.83
C ASN A 199 4.67 -14.09 -7.44
N TRP A 200 3.86 -13.91 -6.39
CA TRP A 200 4.29 -14.05 -5.00
C TRP A 200 4.86 -15.42 -4.64
N SER A 201 4.33 -16.51 -5.23
CA SER A 201 4.79 -17.87 -4.93
C SER A 201 6.15 -18.16 -5.54
N ARG A 202 6.38 -17.67 -6.77
CA ARG A 202 7.66 -17.84 -7.48
C ARG A 202 8.67 -16.72 -7.19
N ARG A 203 8.21 -15.63 -6.56
CA ARG A 203 8.97 -14.39 -6.34
C ARG A 203 9.64 -13.90 -7.63
N ASN A 204 8.84 -13.66 -8.67
CA ASN A 204 9.32 -13.10 -9.94
C ASN A 204 8.22 -12.34 -10.69
N TYR A 205 8.61 -11.54 -11.68
CA TYR A 205 7.69 -11.03 -12.69
C TYR A 205 7.45 -12.09 -13.75
N ASP A 206 6.18 -12.45 -13.95
CA ASP A 206 5.77 -13.44 -14.94
C ASP A 206 5.15 -12.72 -16.15
N VAL A 207 5.98 -12.50 -17.16
CA VAL A 207 5.60 -11.79 -18.40
C VAL A 207 4.58 -12.56 -19.24
N SER A 208 4.39 -13.86 -18.96
CA SER A 208 3.41 -14.69 -19.65
C SER A 208 1.99 -14.54 -19.11
N LEU A 209 1.84 -14.04 -17.87
CA LEU A 209 0.53 -13.82 -17.30
C LEU A 209 -0.21 -12.70 -18.04
N PRO A 210 -1.50 -12.87 -18.35
CA PRO A 210 -2.32 -11.81 -18.96
C PRO A 210 -2.28 -10.55 -18.12
N HIS A 211 -2.06 -9.42 -18.77
CA HIS A 211 -2.06 -8.11 -18.13
C HIS A 211 -2.42 -7.00 -19.11
N ASN A 212 -3.00 -5.95 -18.57
CA ASN A 212 -3.14 -4.68 -19.27
C ASN A 212 -1.89 -3.83 -19.02
N LYS A 213 -1.63 -2.88 -19.94
CA LYS A 213 -0.66 -1.82 -19.68
C LYS A 213 -1.11 -1.01 -18.45
N ILE A 214 -0.14 -0.46 -17.73
CA ILE A 214 -0.41 0.56 -16.71
C ILE A 214 -1.10 1.75 -17.41
N PRO A 215 -2.15 2.35 -16.82
CA PRO A 215 -2.82 3.51 -17.41
C PRO A 215 -1.85 4.63 -17.75
N GLU A 216 -1.98 5.22 -18.94
CA GLU A 216 -1.05 6.22 -19.47
C GLU A 216 -0.86 7.41 -18.53
N ALA A 217 -1.96 7.94 -17.98
CA ALA A 217 -1.90 9.04 -17.02
C ALA A 217 -1.11 8.70 -15.73
N LEU A 218 -1.11 7.43 -15.30
CA LEU A 218 -0.31 6.96 -14.17
C LEU A 218 1.15 6.78 -14.58
N CYS A 219 1.41 6.31 -15.81
CA CYS A 219 2.76 6.24 -16.36
C CYS A 219 3.42 7.61 -16.45
N ASP A 220 2.72 8.61 -17.02
CA ASP A 220 3.24 9.97 -17.16
C ASP A 220 3.51 10.60 -15.80
N LEU A 221 2.60 10.42 -14.85
CA LEU A 221 2.80 10.89 -13.47
C LEU A 221 4.06 10.24 -12.86
N ALA A 222 4.24 8.93 -13.01
CA ALA A 222 5.40 8.22 -12.47
C ALA A 222 6.70 8.68 -13.13
N LYS A 223 6.70 8.91 -14.44
CA LYS A 223 7.84 9.44 -15.20
C LYS A 223 8.26 10.81 -14.69
N GLU A 224 7.29 11.71 -14.53
CA GLU A 224 7.54 13.04 -13.98
C GLU A 224 8.13 12.94 -12.56
N LEU A 225 7.46 12.22 -11.66
CA LEU A 225 7.88 12.07 -10.26
C LEU A 225 9.24 11.38 -10.10
N ALA A 226 9.65 10.51 -11.05
CA ALA A 226 10.92 9.81 -11.00
C ALA A 226 12.13 10.70 -11.37
N LYS A 227 11.92 11.83 -12.07
CA LYS A 227 13.00 12.70 -12.58
C LYS A 227 14.10 13.04 -11.56
N PRO A 228 13.80 13.38 -10.29
CA PRO A 228 14.83 13.68 -9.28
C PRO A 228 15.78 12.51 -8.99
N ALA A 229 15.35 11.29 -9.25
CA ALA A 229 16.09 10.06 -8.95
C ALA A 229 16.68 9.40 -10.21
N MET A 230 16.55 10.04 -11.38
CA MET A 230 17.00 9.51 -12.66
C MET A 230 18.24 10.26 -13.17
N PRO A 231 19.20 9.58 -13.82
CA PRO A 231 20.28 10.25 -14.54
C PRO A 231 19.75 11.20 -15.62
N ALA A 232 20.46 12.31 -15.84
CA ALA A 232 20.08 13.29 -16.86
C ALA A 232 19.97 12.64 -18.25
N GLY A 233 18.86 12.88 -18.95
CA GLY A 233 18.59 12.32 -20.28
C GLY A 233 18.06 10.88 -20.28
N VAL A 234 17.87 10.26 -19.12
CA VAL A 234 17.28 8.92 -18.99
C VAL A 234 15.85 9.03 -18.46
N GLU A 235 14.90 8.48 -19.20
CA GLU A 235 13.50 8.41 -18.78
C GLU A 235 13.19 7.10 -18.05
N PHE A 236 12.38 7.18 -16.99
CA PHE A 236 11.85 6.02 -16.28
C PHE A 236 10.77 5.33 -17.13
N GLN A 237 10.76 4.00 -17.22
CA GLN A 237 9.73 3.27 -17.96
C GLN A 237 8.87 2.44 -16.98
N PRO A 238 7.67 2.91 -16.62
CA PRO A 238 6.73 2.14 -15.79
C PRO A 238 6.31 0.84 -16.50
N GLU A 239 6.66 -0.30 -15.93
CA GLU A 239 6.34 -1.62 -16.50
C GLU A 239 5.47 -2.46 -15.58
N GLY A 240 5.65 -2.32 -14.27
CA GLY A 240 4.85 -3.01 -13.25
C GLY A 240 4.46 -2.08 -12.11
N ALA A 241 3.27 -2.29 -11.54
CA ALA A 241 2.85 -1.61 -10.34
C ALA A 241 2.16 -2.55 -9.36
N ILE A 242 2.39 -2.33 -8.06
CA ILE A 242 1.68 -3.01 -6.97
C ILE A 242 0.93 -1.96 -6.17
N VAL A 243 -0.40 -2.06 -6.17
CA VAL A 243 -1.27 -1.25 -5.31
C VAL A 243 -1.51 -2.03 -4.04
N ASN A 244 -1.14 -1.46 -2.89
CA ASN A 244 -1.38 -2.06 -1.57
C ASN A 244 -2.52 -1.33 -0.86
N TYR A 245 -3.42 -2.09 -0.25
CA TYR A 245 -4.58 -1.60 0.48
C TYR A 245 -4.44 -1.97 1.96
N PHE A 246 -4.42 -0.96 2.82
CA PHE A 246 -4.29 -1.12 4.27
C PHE A 246 -5.56 -0.65 4.97
N GLY A 247 -6.11 -1.48 5.84
CA GLY A 247 -7.17 -1.11 6.77
C GLY A 247 -6.68 -1.01 8.22
N LEU A 248 -7.64 -0.89 9.15
CA LEU A 248 -7.37 -0.84 10.59
C LEU A 248 -6.54 -2.05 11.05
N GLY A 249 -5.37 -1.75 11.62
CA GLY A 249 -4.48 -2.75 12.22
C GLY A 249 -3.61 -3.51 11.22
N ASP A 250 -3.76 -3.27 9.91
CA ASP A 250 -2.84 -3.81 8.91
C ASP A 250 -1.44 -3.17 9.08
N THR A 251 -0.41 -3.96 8.78
CA THR A 251 1.00 -3.56 8.86
C THR A 251 1.77 -4.24 7.73
N LEU A 252 2.82 -3.59 7.22
CA LEU A 252 3.77 -4.21 6.30
C LEU A 252 5.12 -4.39 7.03
N GLY A 253 5.57 -5.63 7.12
CA GLY A 253 6.82 -5.96 7.78
C GLY A 253 8.06 -5.56 6.98
N GLY A 254 9.23 -5.55 7.62
CA GLY A 254 10.52 -5.24 7.03
C GLY A 254 10.89 -6.19 5.89
N HIS A 255 10.87 -5.66 4.66
CA HIS A 255 11.15 -6.38 3.42
C HIS A 255 12.05 -5.56 2.49
N LEU A 256 12.50 -6.22 1.42
CA LEU A 256 13.21 -5.64 0.30
C LEU A 256 12.37 -5.85 -0.97
N ASP A 257 12.49 -4.90 -1.88
CA ASP A 257 11.95 -5.00 -3.23
C ASP A 257 13.09 -5.35 -4.19
N ASP A 258 13.34 -6.66 -4.32
CA ASP A 258 14.57 -7.24 -4.85
C ASP A 258 14.37 -8.08 -6.14
N MET A 259 13.24 -7.90 -6.82
CA MET A 259 12.78 -8.84 -7.86
C MET A 259 12.76 -8.26 -9.28
N GLU A 260 12.99 -6.95 -9.42
CA GLU A 260 13.24 -6.30 -10.70
C GLU A 260 14.61 -6.74 -11.25
N ALA A 261 14.74 -6.85 -12.57
CA ALA A 261 16.01 -7.15 -13.23
C ALA A 261 16.92 -5.91 -13.26
N ASP A 262 16.36 -4.71 -13.49
CA ASP A 262 17.10 -3.45 -13.44
C ASP A 262 16.95 -2.73 -12.09
N TRP A 263 18.00 -2.78 -11.28
CA TRP A 263 18.08 -2.10 -9.99
C TRP A 263 18.54 -0.64 -10.10
N SER A 264 18.97 -0.20 -11.29
CA SER A 264 19.40 1.19 -11.52
C SER A 264 18.22 2.16 -11.52
N LYS A 265 16.98 1.66 -11.60
CA LYS A 265 15.76 2.46 -11.68
C LYS A 265 15.14 2.68 -10.31
N PRO A 266 14.48 3.82 -10.05
CA PRO A 266 13.81 4.04 -8.79
C PRO A 266 12.55 3.18 -8.64
N ILE A 267 12.10 3.00 -7.41
CA ILE A 267 10.70 2.68 -7.10
C ILE A 267 9.99 3.99 -6.80
N VAL A 268 8.87 4.26 -7.48
CA VAL A 268 8.02 5.42 -7.24
C VAL A 268 6.83 4.98 -6.38
N SER A 269 6.79 5.41 -5.11
CA SER A 269 5.74 5.05 -4.14
C SER A 269 4.82 6.25 -3.89
N LEU A 270 3.58 6.15 -4.35
CA LEU A 270 2.53 7.15 -4.11
C LEU A 270 1.72 6.79 -2.85
N SER A 271 1.38 7.80 -2.03
CA SER A 271 0.64 7.64 -0.77
C SER A 271 -0.74 8.29 -0.82
N LEU A 272 -1.80 7.56 -0.47
CA LEU A 272 -3.18 8.07 -0.49
C LEU A 272 -3.94 7.64 0.78
N GLY A 273 -4.72 8.55 1.35
CA GLY A 273 -5.58 8.29 2.52
C GLY A 273 -4.90 8.46 3.86
N CYS A 274 -5.27 7.64 4.85
CA CYS A 274 -4.83 7.80 6.23
C CYS A 274 -3.30 7.92 6.36
N LYS A 275 -2.86 8.83 7.25
CA LYS A 275 -1.47 8.97 7.65
C LYS A 275 -0.90 7.63 8.14
N ALA A 276 0.37 7.38 7.88
CA ALA A 276 1.10 6.19 8.30
C ALA A 276 2.47 6.53 8.88
N ILE A 277 3.09 5.55 9.53
CA ILE A 277 4.54 5.54 9.80
C ILE A 277 5.20 4.65 8.76
N PHE A 278 6.22 5.17 8.10
CA PHE A 278 7.13 4.42 7.25
C PHE A 278 8.47 4.26 7.94
N LEU A 279 9.03 3.06 7.88
CA LEU A 279 10.36 2.74 8.38
C LEU A 279 11.31 2.52 7.22
N LEU A 280 12.41 3.28 7.20
CA LEU A 280 13.52 3.12 6.26
C LEU A 280 14.78 2.65 7.01
N GLY A 281 15.05 1.35 6.91
CA GLY A 281 16.24 0.67 7.43
C GLY A 281 17.49 0.93 6.62
N GLY A 282 18.50 0.10 6.84
CA GLY A 282 19.69 -0.01 5.97
C GLY A 282 19.66 -1.32 5.17
N LYS A 283 20.82 -1.72 4.67
CA LYS A 283 21.00 -2.94 3.85
C LYS A 283 20.78 -4.22 4.64
N THR A 284 20.79 -4.14 5.98
CA THR A 284 20.49 -5.24 6.87
C THR A 284 19.35 -4.89 7.81
N ARG A 285 18.69 -5.91 8.36
CA ARG A 285 17.67 -5.71 9.40
C ARG A 285 18.25 -5.22 10.74
N GLU A 286 19.57 -5.24 10.89
CA GLU A 286 20.29 -4.74 12.07
C GLU A 286 20.55 -3.23 12.02
N ASP A 287 20.50 -2.63 10.82
CA ASP A 287 20.61 -1.19 10.67
C ASP A 287 19.36 -0.52 11.25
N PRO A 288 19.49 0.39 12.22
CA PRO A 288 18.35 1.09 12.80
C PRO A 288 17.57 1.85 11.73
N PRO A 289 16.24 1.65 11.63
CA PRO A 289 15.44 2.39 10.67
C PRO A 289 15.15 3.81 11.15
N LEU A 290 15.06 4.72 10.18
CA LEU A 290 14.45 6.03 10.38
C LEU A 290 12.94 5.90 10.25
N ALA A 291 12.20 6.47 11.20
CA ALA A 291 10.76 6.56 11.14
C ALA A 291 10.34 7.90 10.57
N MET A 292 9.38 7.90 9.66
CA MET A 292 8.82 9.12 9.08
C MET A 292 7.31 9.00 8.89
N PHE A 293 6.61 10.13 8.96
CA PHE A 293 5.20 10.17 8.59
C PHE A 293 5.04 10.12 7.07
N LEU A 294 4.05 9.34 6.61
CA LEU A 294 3.53 9.40 5.25
C LEU A 294 2.07 9.84 5.27
N ARG A 295 1.76 10.96 4.63
CA ARG A 295 0.40 11.50 4.48
C ARG A 295 -0.14 11.24 3.09
N SER A 296 -1.42 11.52 2.90
CA SER A 296 -2.01 11.50 1.57
C SER A 296 -1.38 12.58 0.69
N GLY A 297 -0.96 12.21 -0.50
CA GLY A 297 -0.28 13.08 -1.47
C GLY A 297 1.24 13.02 -1.42
N ASP A 298 1.83 12.40 -0.39
CA ASP A 298 3.29 12.24 -0.30
C ASP A 298 3.80 11.20 -1.30
N VAL A 299 5.01 11.45 -1.83
CA VAL A 299 5.72 10.52 -2.71
C VAL A 299 7.08 10.18 -2.13
N VAL A 300 7.41 8.89 -2.16
CA VAL A 300 8.72 8.36 -1.80
C VAL A 300 9.38 7.78 -3.05
N LEU A 301 10.64 8.10 -3.26
CA LEU A 301 11.48 7.48 -4.28
C LEU A 301 12.60 6.70 -3.60
N MET A 302 12.78 5.45 -4.00
CA MET A 302 13.91 4.62 -3.57
C MET A 302 14.76 4.29 -4.79
N ALA A 303 15.94 4.87 -4.90
CA ALA A 303 16.89 4.70 -5.99
C ALA A 303 18.29 4.37 -5.44
N GLY A 304 19.18 3.86 -6.30
CA GLY A 304 20.56 3.55 -5.92
C GLY A 304 20.63 2.71 -4.63
N GLU A 305 21.45 3.13 -3.67
CA GLU A 305 21.62 2.40 -2.40
C GLU A 305 20.33 2.23 -1.60
N ALA A 306 19.37 3.16 -1.71
CA ALA A 306 18.10 3.04 -1.02
C ALA A 306 17.25 1.86 -1.53
N ARG A 307 17.44 1.38 -2.77
CA ARG A 307 16.78 0.15 -3.27
C ARG A 307 17.15 -1.08 -2.45
N GLU A 308 18.33 -1.08 -1.85
CA GLU A 308 18.84 -2.17 -1.01
C GLU A 308 18.40 -2.06 0.45
N CYS A 309 17.66 -1.01 0.83
CA CYS A 309 17.28 -0.76 2.21
C CYS A 309 15.99 -1.49 2.60
N PHE A 310 16.04 -2.19 3.73
CA PHE A 310 14.84 -2.75 4.35
C PHE A 310 13.84 -1.65 4.68
N HIS A 311 12.57 -1.89 4.38
CA HIS A 311 11.53 -0.92 4.68
C HIS A 311 10.19 -1.58 5.02
N GLY A 312 9.30 -0.81 5.63
CA GLY A 312 8.04 -1.32 6.15
C GLY A 312 7.10 -0.23 6.66
N VAL A 313 5.87 -0.63 6.99
CA VAL A 313 4.79 0.25 7.45
C VAL A 313 4.20 -0.35 8.72
N PRO A 314 4.72 -0.03 9.92
CA PRO A 314 4.25 -0.63 11.17
C PRO A 314 2.90 -0.10 11.66
N ARG A 315 2.42 1.05 11.15
CA ARG A 315 1.20 1.69 11.64
C ARG A 315 0.51 2.56 10.60
N ILE A 316 -0.81 2.41 10.55
CA ILE A 316 -1.75 3.34 9.90
C ILE A 316 -2.59 4.02 10.99
N PHE A 317 -2.76 5.34 10.90
CA PHE A 317 -3.60 6.12 11.81
C PHE A 317 -5.01 6.22 11.23
N THR A 318 -5.89 5.29 11.58
CA THR A 318 -7.28 5.27 11.07
C THR A 318 -8.28 5.92 12.02
N ASP A 319 -7.81 6.54 13.11
CA ASP A 319 -8.67 7.31 14.00
C ASP A 319 -8.80 8.75 13.49
N GLU A 320 -10.03 9.29 13.57
CA GLU A 320 -10.39 10.60 13.01
C GLU A 320 -9.43 11.72 13.41
N LYS A 321 -8.94 11.70 14.65
CA LYS A 321 -8.03 12.73 15.17
C LYS A 321 -6.64 12.70 14.52
N ASN A 322 -6.14 11.53 14.15
CA ASN A 322 -4.76 11.37 13.67
C ASN A 322 -4.66 10.93 12.20
N ALA A 323 -5.79 10.68 11.52
CA ALA A 323 -5.81 10.24 10.14
C ALA A 323 -5.31 11.30 9.16
N GLU A 324 -5.53 12.59 9.46
CA GLU A 324 -5.11 13.75 8.66
C GLU A 324 -5.58 13.67 7.19
N ILE A 325 -6.88 13.47 6.99
CA ILE A 325 -7.51 13.35 5.66
C ILE A 325 -8.54 14.45 5.39
N ASP A 326 -8.58 15.53 6.18
CA ASP A 326 -9.62 16.56 6.13
C ASP A 326 -9.76 17.19 4.73
N HIS A 327 -8.64 17.37 4.01
CA HIS A 327 -8.64 17.86 2.63
C HIS A 327 -9.31 16.90 1.66
N LEU A 328 -9.18 15.59 1.86
CA LEU A 328 -9.91 14.57 1.08
C LEU A 328 -11.39 14.54 1.49
N GLN A 329 -11.70 14.71 2.77
CA GLN A 329 -13.09 14.74 3.25
C GLN A 329 -13.87 15.88 2.62
N ALA A 330 -13.25 17.07 2.52
CA ALA A 330 -13.85 18.21 1.84
C ALA A 330 -14.16 17.90 0.37
N GLN A 331 -13.20 17.30 -0.36
CA GLN A 331 -13.34 17.03 -1.79
C GLN A 331 -14.29 15.88 -2.12
N LEU A 332 -14.32 14.82 -1.30
CA LEU A 332 -15.14 13.61 -1.51
C LEU A 332 -16.49 13.66 -0.78
N SER A 333 -16.91 14.84 -0.32
CA SER A 333 -18.18 15.04 0.38
C SER A 333 -19.41 15.03 -0.54
N HIS A 334 -19.21 15.09 -1.86
CA HIS A 334 -20.29 14.99 -2.84
C HIS A 334 -20.98 13.61 -2.77
N GLU A 335 -22.29 13.56 -3.02
CA GLU A 335 -23.11 12.35 -2.83
C GLU A 335 -22.56 11.13 -3.58
N ASP A 336 -22.11 11.33 -4.81
CA ASP A 336 -21.52 10.28 -5.64
C ASP A 336 -20.21 9.71 -5.07
N ASP A 337 -19.49 10.51 -4.28
CA ASP A 337 -18.16 10.20 -3.76
C ASP A 337 -18.15 9.66 -2.32
N LEU A 338 -19.29 9.70 -1.63
CA LEU A 338 -19.40 9.27 -0.23
C LEU A 338 -18.91 7.83 0.00
N CYS A 339 -19.04 6.96 -1.02
CA CYS A 339 -18.54 5.59 -0.94
C CYS A 339 -17.01 5.51 -0.88
N PHE A 340 -16.29 6.33 -1.65
CA PHE A 340 -14.84 6.45 -1.60
C PHE A 340 -14.39 7.09 -0.28
N LEU A 341 -15.11 8.14 0.15
CA LEU A 341 -14.85 8.80 1.43
C LEU A 341 -14.94 7.80 2.59
N LYS A 342 -16.02 7.02 2.65
CA LYS A 342 -16.22 6.00 3.69
C LYS A 342 -15.12 4.94 3.70
N TYR A 343 -14.61 4.56 2.52
CA TYR A 343 -13.49 3.65 2.41
C TYR A 343 -12.21 4.29 2.95
N ILE A 344 -11.84 5.48 2.46
CA ILE A 344 -10.55 6.12 2.78
C ILE A 344 -10.48 6.67 4.22
N GLN A 345 -11.62 6.90 4.87
CA GLN A 345 -11.71 7.31 6.27
C GLN A 345 -11.02 6.34 7.25
N THR A 346 -10.91 5.07 6.88
CA THR A 346 -10.32 4.03 7.74
C THR A 346 -9.28 3.20 7.02
N SER A 347 -8.74 3.73 5.92
CA SER A 347 -7.81 2.99 5.08
C SER A 347 -6.76 3.87 4.42
N ARG A 348 -5.77 3.21 3.87
CA ARG A 348 -4.68 3.80 3.11
C ARG A 348 -4.41 2.97 1.87
N ILE A 349 -4.05 3.65 0.79
CA ILE A 349 -3.62 3.03 -0.46
C ILE A 349 -2.18 3.49 -0.76
N ASN A 350 -1.32 2.55 -1.12
CA ASN A 350 0.01 2.82 -1.64
C ASN A 350 0.13 2.27 -3.06
N ILE A 351 0.62 3.07 -4.01
CA ILE A 351 0.86 2.62 -5.38
C ILE A 351 2.37 2.63 -5.62
N ASN A 352 2.97 1.44 -5.75
CA ASN A 352 4.41 1.29 -6.00
C ASN A 352 4.64 0.95 -7.47
N ILE A 353 5.28 1.85 -8.21
CA ILE A 353 5.49 1.76 -9.66
C ILE A 353 6.96 1.52 -9.93
N ARG A 354 7.25 0.59 -10.85
CA ARG A 354 8.58 0.04 -11.07
C ARG A 354 8.86 -0.15 -12.55
N GLN A 355 10.13 0.02 -12.92
CA GLN A 355 10.69 -0.52 -14.15
C GLN A 355 11.30 -1.88 -13.81
N VAL A 356 10.94 -2.91 -14.55
CA VAL A 356 11.36 -4.30 -14.28
C VAL A 356 12.63 -4.64 -15.06
N PHE A 357 12.73 -4.24 -16.32
CA PHE A 357 13.83 -4.60 -17.23
C PHE A 357 14.74 -3.44 -17.65
#